data_AF-A0A2E1IWE7-F1
#
_entry.id   AF-A0A2E1IWE7-F1
#
_cell.length_a   1.000
_cell.length_b   1.000
_cell.length_c   1.000
_cell.angle_alpha   90.00
_cell.angle_beta   90.00
_cell.angle_gamma   90.00
#
_symmetry.space_group_name_H-M   'P 1'
#
loop_
_entity.id
_entity.type
_entity.pdbx_description
1 polymer ?
#
loop_
_entity_poly.entity_id
_entity_poly.type
_entity_poly.pdbx_seq_one_letter_code
_entity_poly.pdbx_strand_id
1 'polypeptide(L)'
;MSKTIYTMLITLWIITPIMMLNVANTKNLESDEFVRDPELVAISNWQVFSSCKDSIDEEEENREIKGYICRMMFDGVYEANQYHTLFTEYFEEQGRDRELELMNYYSMTGCDINEMKYVDMKYMYMDYIDNNEDELGKSFYRTMYSVLQPYCDEMKDASIDFHLDENDDRRRT
;
A
#
# COMPACT_ATOMS: atom_id res chain seq x y z
N MET A 1 29.23 -47.14 -18.07
CA MET A 1 28.60 -46.24 -19.04
C MET A 1 27.09 -46.48 -19.26
N SER A 2 26.40 -47.22 -18.37
CA SER A 2 24.97 -47.57 -18.56
C SER A 2 24.02 -46.80 -17.61
N LYS A 3 24.42 -46.52 -16.36
CA LYS A 3 23.56 -45.82 -15.39
C LYS A 3 23.19 -44.38 -15.81
N THR A 4 24.12 -43.63 -16.39
CA THR A 4 23.88 -42.22 -16.77
C THR A 4 22.85 -42.07 -17.89
N ILE A 5 22.80 -43.03 -18.82
CA ILE A 5 21.86 -43.03 -19.95
C ILE A 5 20.45 -43.35 -19.45
N TYR A 6 20.31 -44.29 -18.51
CA TYR A 6 19.03 -44.62 -17.89
C TYR A 6 18.48 -43.44 -17.06
N THR A 7 19.32 -42.71 -16.31
CA THR A 7 18.86 -41.54 -15.55
C THR A 7 18.43 -40.38 -16.45
N MET A 8 19.11 -40.14 -17.59
CA MET A 8 18.68 -39.14 -18.58
C MET A 8 17.37 -39.51 -19.29
N LEU A 9 17.15 -40.79 -19.58
CA LEU A 9 15.91 -41.25 -20.21
C LEU A 9 14.71 -41.14 -19.25
N ILE A 10 14.91 -41.43 -17.97
CA ILE A 10 13.85 -41.31 -16.94
C ILE A 10 13.46 -39.84 -16.72
N THR A 11 14.42 -38.91 -16.70
CA THR A 11 14.10 -37.48 -16.58
C THR A 11 13.36 -36.96 -17.81
N LEU A 12 13.77 -37.35 -19.03
CA LEU A 12 13.07 -36.93 -20.26
C LEU A 12 11.70 -37.59 -20.48
N TRP A 13 11.47 -38.80 -19.97
CA TRP A 13 10.19 -39.51 -20.20
C TRP A 13 9.18 -39.34 -19.07
N ILE A 14 9.60 -38.97 -17.87
CA ILE A 14 8.67 -38.78 -16.74
C ILE A 14 8.42 -37.30 -16.46
N ILE A 15 9.45 -36.45 -16.51
CA ILE A 15 9.31 -35.04 -16.14
C ILE A 15 8.61 -34.25 -17.26
N THR A 16 8.92 -34.55 -18.52
CA THR A 16 8.38 -33.82 -19.67
C THR A 16 6.87 -34.01 -19.83
N PRO A 17 6.29 -35.22 -19.67
CA PRO A 17 4.83 -35.38 -19.68
C PRO A 17 4.15 -34.76 -18.47
N ILE A 18 4.77 -34.75 -17.27
CA ILE A 18 4.20 -34.10 -16.08
C ILE A 18 4.13 -32.57 -16.28
N MET A 19 5.17 -31.97 -16.86
CA MET A 19 5.13 -30.55 -17.21
C MET A 19 4.11 -30.26 -18.32
N MET A 20 3.98 -31.13 -19.34
CA MET A 20 2.93 -30.95 -20.37
C MET A 20 1.50 -31.20 -19.85
N LEU A 21 1.30 -32.07 -18.87
CA LEU A 21 0.01 -32.30 -18.21
C LEU A 21 -0.45 -31.07 -17.40
N ASN A 22 0.49 -30.35 -16.78
CA ASN A 22 0.18 -29.07 -16.13
C ASN A 22 -0.13 -27.95 -17.14
N VAL A 23 0.48 -27.97 -18.33
CA VAL A 23 0.18 -26.99 -19.40
C VAL A 23 -1.15 -27.31 -20.09
N ALA A 24 -1.49 -28.59 -20.27
CA ALA A 24 -2.73 -29.03 -20.94
C ALA A 24 -4.01 -28.83 -20.11
N ASN A 25 -3.90 -28.60 -18.80
CA ASN A 25 -5.02 -28.29 -17.91
C ASN A 25 -5.34 -26.78 -17.80
N THR A 26 -4.72 -25.93 -18.63
CA THR A 26 -5.08 -24.51 -18.74
C THR A 26 -6.32 -24.26 -19.62
N LYS A 27 -7.15 -25.30 -19.86
CA LYS A 27 -8.45 -25.11 -20.51
C LYS A 27 -9.30 -24.15 -19.67
N ASN A 28 -9.45 -22.95 -20.24
CA ASN A 28 -10.14 -21.76 -19.73
C ASN A 28 -9.35 -20.87 -18.76
N LEU A 29 -8.14 -20.45 -19.17
CA LEU A 29 -7.84 -19.02 -19.11
C LEU A 29 -8.39 -18.41 -20.42
N GLU A 30 -9.71 -18.35 -20.55
CA GLU A 30 -10.29 -17.28 -21.37
C GLU A 30 -9.65 -16.00 -20.85
N SER A 31 -9.11 -15.17 -21.74
CA SER A 31 -8.61 -13.88 -21.32
C SER A 31 -9.73 -13.17 -20.56
N ASP A 32 -9.51 -12.90 -19.27
CA ASP A 32 -10.23 -11.89 -18.53
C ASP A 32 -9.93 -10.55 -19.21
N GLU A 33 -10.46 -10.33 -20.40
CA GLU A 33 -10.41 -9.06 -21.10
C GLU A 33 -11.35 -8.12 -20.34
N PHE A 34 -10.89 -7.72 -19.16
CA PHE A 34 -11.53 -6.74 -18.32
C PHE A 34 -11.34 -5.40 -19.01
N VAL A 35 -12.35 -4.99 -19.78
CA VAL A 35 -12.44 -3.62 -20.29
C VAL A 35 -12.64 -2.72 -19.07
N ARG A 36 -11.54 -2.21 -18.52
CA ARG A 36 -11.55 -1.28 -17.39
C ARG A 36 -12.23 0.00 -17.85
N ASP A 37 -13.40 0.28 -17.28
CA ASP A 37 -14.00 1.60 -17.35
C ASP A 37 -13.08 2.58 -16.60
N PRO A 38 -12.48 3.59 -17.26
CA PRO A 38 -11.55 4.53 -16.64
C PRO A 38 -12.22 5.43 -15.59
N GLU A 39 -13.56 5.52 -15.59
CA GLU A 39 -14.32 6.24 -14.56
C GLU A 39 -14.57 5.38 -13.31
N LEU A 40 -14.38 4.05 -13.41
CA LEU A 40 -14.60 3.14 -12.31
C LEU A 40 -13.43 3.17 -11.31
N VAL A 41 -13.77 3.36 -10.04
CA VAL A 41 -12.82 3.25 -8.93
C VAL A 41 -12.27 1.81 -8.90
N ALA A 42 -10.97 1.68 -9.16
CA ALA A 42 -10.32 0.37 -9.22
C ALA A 42 -10.45 -0.43 -7.91
N ILE A 43 -10.26 0.26 -6.78
CA ILE A 43 -10.45 -0.29 -5.44
C ILE A 43 -11.12 0.77 -4.58
N SER A 44 -12.32 0.45 -4.12
CA SER A 44 -13.18 1.36 -3.38
C SER A 44 -13.07 1.12 -1.87
N ASN A 45 -13.40 2.14 -1.09
CA ASN A 45 -13.36 2.05 0.37
C ASN A 45 -14.24 0.94 0.90
N TRP A 46 -15.46 0.74 0.37
CA TRP A 46 -16.35 -0.30 0.88
C TRP A 46 -15.74 -1.70 0.85
N GLN A 47 -14.95 -2.04 -0.19
CA GLN A 47 -14.30 -3.35 -0.33
C GLN A 47 -13.22 -3.57 0.73
N VAL A 48 -12.41 -2.55 0.96
CA VAL A 48 -11.30 -2.62 1.92
C VAL A 48 -11.85 -2.56 3.34
N PHE A 49 -12.74 -1.61 3.60
CA PHE A 49 -13.40 -1.42 4.88
C PHE A 49 -14.18 -2.64 5.33
N SER A 50 -14.99 -3.27 4.46
CA SER A 50 -15.69 -4.51 4.81
C SER A 50 -14.69 -5.60 5.19
N SER A 51 -13.63 -5.78 4.40
CA SER A 51 -12.59 -6.77 4.70
C SER A 51 -11.90 -6.50 6.04
N CYS A 52 -11.65 -5.24 6.37
CA CYS A 52 -11.03 -4.84 7.63
C CYS A 52 -11.96 -5.02 8.83
N LYS A 53 -13.25 -4.70 8.72
CA LYS A 53 -14.27 -4.94 9.75
C LYS A 53 -14.47 -6.45 10.00
N ASP A 54 -14.69 -7.21 8.93
CA ASP A 54 -14.83 -8.67 8.97
C ASP A 54 -13.60 -9.34 9.61
N SER A 55 -12.39 -8.79 9.40
CA SER A 55 -11.16 -9.36 9.98
C SER A 55 -11.04 -9.24 11.50
N ILE A 56 -11.80 -8.33 12.12
CA ILE A 56 -11.80 -8.15 13.58
C ILE A 56 -13.03 -8.77 14.25
N ASP A 57 -14.03 -9.19 13.46
CA ASP A 57 -15.18 -9.91 13.96
C ASP A 57 -14.79 -11.36 14.28
N GLU A 58 -15.05 -11.79 15.52
CA GLU A 58 -14.72 -13.14 15.99
C GLU A 58 -15.72 -14.19 15.47
N GLU A 59 -16.91 -13.77 15.03
CA GLU A 59 -17.95 -14.66 14.52
C GLU A 59 -17.86 -14.90 13.00
N GLU A 60 -17.00 -14.15 12.30
CA GLU A 60 -16.85 -14.25 10.84
C GLU A 60 -16.06 -15.50 10.43
N GLU A 61 -16.69 -16.35 9.63
CA GLU A 61 -16.10 -17.63 9.16
C GLU A 61 -14.81 -17.41 8.36
N ASN A 62 -14.75 -16.37 7.53
CA ASN A 62 -13.62 -16.09 6.65
C ASN A 62 -12.67 -15.02 7.20
N ARG A 63 -12.69 -14.77 8.51
CA ARG A 63 -11.94 -13.70 9.18
C ARG A 63 -10.47 -13.62 8.77
N GLU A 64 -9.78 -14.76 8.69
CA GLU A 64 -8.35 -14.81 8.33
C GLU A 64 -8.09 -14.32 6.90
N ILE A 65 -8.89 -14.77 5.94
CA ILE A 65 -8.79 -14.35 4.53
C ILE A 65 -9.11 -12.87 4.39
N LYS A 66 -10.16 -12.40 5.08
CA LYS A 66 -10.54 -10.98 5.12
C LYS A 66 -9.44 -10.12 5.74
N GLY A 67 -8.79 -10.62 6.81
CA GLY A 67 -7.63 -10.00 7.42
C GLY A 67 -6.43 -9.92 6.49
N TYR A 68 -6.18 -10.97 5.70
CA TYR A 68 -5.13 -10.97 4.69
C TYR A 68 -5.41 -9.96 3.56
N ILE A 69 -6.65 -9.88 3.07
CA ILE A 69 -7.06 -8.88 2.07
C ILE A 69 -6.89 -7.46 2.62
N CYS A 70 -7.40 -7.19 3.83
CA CYS A 70 -7.21 -5.91 4.51
C CYS A 70 -5.71 -5.57 4.60
N ARG A 71 -4.87 -6.52 5.05
CA ARG A 71 -3.43 -6.33 5.18
C ARG A 71 -2.76 -6.01 3.86
N MET A 72 -3.02 -6.77 2.79
CA MET A 72 -2.42 -6.54 1.47
C MET A 72 -2.71 -5.14 0.92
N MET A 73 -3.92 -4.61 1.18
CA MET A 73 -4.28 -3.26 0.73
C MET A 73 -3.41 -2.19 1.39
N PHE A 74 -3.14 -2.33 2.69
CA PHE A 74 -2.25 -1.44 3.42
C PHE A 74 -0.77 -1.67 3.11
N ASP A 75 -0.35 -2.90 2.83
CA ASP A 75 1.01 -3.14 2.30
C ASP A 75 1.21 -2.39 0.97
N GLY A 76 0.19 -2.34 0.11
CA GLY A 76 0.22 -1.50 -1.09
C GLY A 76 0.35 0.00 -0.81
N VAL A 77 -0.17 0.48 0.32
CA VAL A 77 0.02 1.88 0.77
C VAL A 77 1.46 2.12 1.20
N TYR A 78 2.05 1.20 1.97
CA TYR A 78 3.45 1.28 2.37
C TYR A 78 4.40 1.21 1.18
N GLU A 79 4.17 0.32 0.22
CA GLU A 79 4.99 0.22 -0.99
C GLU A 79 4.96 1.52 -1.79
N ALA A 80 3.78 2.11 -1.98
CA ALA A 80 3.65 3.40 -2.65
C ALA A 80 4.35 4.54 -1.88
N ASN A 81 4.30 4.53 -0.54
CA ASN A 81 5.06 5.45 0.31
C ASN A 81 6.57 5.28 0.10
N GLN A 82 7.08 4.05 0.11
CA GLN A 82 8.50 3.77 -0.10
C GLN A 82 8.97 4.24 -1.48
N TYR A 83 8.20 3.96 -2.53
CA TYR A 83 8.51 4.49 -3.87
C TYR A 83 8.55 6.02 -3.88
N HIS A 84 7.60 6.66 -3.21
CA HIS A 84 7.55 8.11 -3.10
C HIS A 84 8.81 8.66 -2.41
N THR A 85 9.15 8.12 -1.23
CA THR A 85 10.34 8.52 -0.46
C THR A 85 11.62 8.34 -1.27
N LEU A 86 11.79 7.22 -1.96
CA LEU A 86 12.97 6.95 -2.81
C LEU A 86 13.13 7.98 -3.93
N PHE A 87 12.02 8.40 -4.57
CA PHE A 87 12.09 9.43 -5.61
C PHE A 87 12.38 10.81 -5.03
N THR A 88 11.81 11.14 -3.88
CA THR A 88 12.10 12.38 -3.16
C THR A 88 13.59 12.45 -2.81
N GLU A 89 14.14 11.43 -2.15
CA GLU A 89 15.57 11.34 -1.82
C GLU A 89 16.45 11.48 -3.08
N TYR A 90 16.12 10.76 -4.15
CA TYR A 90 16.84 10.86 -5.41
C TYR A 90 16.84 12.30 -5.97
N PHE A 91 15.69 12.98 -5.98
CA PHE A 91 15.62 14.34 -6.52
C PHE A 91 16.31 15.37 -5.60
N GLU A 92 16.30 15.17 -4.29
CA GLU A 92 17.07 15.96 -3.33
C GLU A 92 18.57 15.85 -3.61
N GLU A 93 19.09 14.62 -3.73
CA GLU A 93 20.50 14.38 -4.04
C GLU A 93 20.93 14.99 -5.38
N GLN A 94 20.02 15.04 -6.36
CA GLN A 94 20.28 15.62 -7.68
C GLN A 94 20.06 17.15 -7.74
N GLY A 95 19.63 17.79 -6.66
CA GLY A 95 19.31 19.23 -6.63
C GLY A 95 18.19 19.62 -7.60
N ARG A 96 17.16 18.77 -7.70
CA ARG A 96 16.03 18.91 -8.64
C ARG A 96 14.80 19.49 -7.96
N ASP A 97 14.88 20.77 -7.58
CA ASP A 97 13.86 21.47 -6.78
C ASP A 97 12.46 21.44 -7.41
N ARG A 98 12.37 21.50 -8.75
CA ARG A 98 11.09 21.47 -9.46
C ARG A 98 10.42 20.10 -9.35
N GLU A 99 11.18 19.03 -9.51
CA GLU A 99 10.70 17.67 -9.38
C GLU A 99 10.29 17.37 -7.93
N LEU A 100 11.00 17.91 -6.94
CA LEU A 100 10.63 17.82 -5.52
C LEU A 100 9.30 18.50 -5.22
N GLU A 101 9.09 19.72 -5.73
CA GLU A 101 7.82 20.42 -5.59
C GLU A 101 6.66 19.60 -6.19
N LEU A 102 6.92 18.96 -7.34
CA LEU A 102 5.95 18.08 -7.97
C LEU A 102 5.65 16.86 -7.11
N MET A 103 6.68 16.20 -6.55
CA MET A 103 6.51 15.04 -5.67
C MET A 103 5.60 15.39 -4.50
N ASN A 104 5.83 16.50 -3.81
CA ASN A 104 5.00 16.93 -2.68
C ASN A 104 3.49 17.02 -3.01
N TYR A 105 3.13 17.34 -4.26
CA TYR A 105 1.73 17.39 -4.69
C TYR A 105 1.11 16.00 -4.97
N TYR A 106 1.93 15.02 -5.34
CA TYR A 106 1.48 13.66 -5.70
C TYR A 106 1.62 12.63 -4.56
N SER A 107 1.98 13.06 -3.35
CA SER A 107 2.07 12.15 -2.21
C SER A 107 0.70 11.55 -1.88
N MET A 108 0.61 10.22 -1.93
CA MET A 108 -0.61 9.50 -1.59
C MET A 108 -0.90 9.50 -0.08
N THR A 109 0.17 9.52 0.72
CA THR A 109 0.12 9.50 2.19
C THR A 109 0.22 10.90 2.79
N GLY A 110 0.77 11.87 2.05
CA GLY A 110 0.96 13.25 2.48
C GLY A 110 2.21 13.49 3.34
N CYS A 111 2.81 12.43 3.87
CA CYS A 111 4.06 12.42 4.62
C CYS A 111 4.70 11.02 4.58
N ASP A 112 5.94 10.89 5.04
CA ASP A 112 6.58 9.57 5.18
C ASP A 112 5.99 8.79 6.36
N ILE A 113 5.37 7.63 6.06
CA ILE A 113 4.77 6.75 7.06
C ILE A 113 5.62 5.52 7.41
N ASN A 114 6.92 5.49 7.07
CA ASN A 114 7.79 4.33 7.28
C ASN A 114 7.84 3.87 8.76
N GLU A 115 7.67 4.78 9.72
CA GLU A 115 7.67 4.47 11.15
C GLU A 115 6.28 4.12 11.72
N MET A 116 5.20 4.34 10.95
CA MET A 116 3.84 4.04 11.38
C MET A 116 3.62 2.52 11.42
N LYS A 117 3.02 2.02 12.51
CA LYS A 117 2.65 0.61 12.58
C LYS A 117 1.39 0.35 11.77
N TYR A 118 1.34 -0.80 11.12
CA TYR A 118 0.17 -1.26 10.36
C TYR A 118 -1.13 -1.19 11.17
N VAL A 119 -1.10 -1.58 12.44
CA VAL A 119 -2.30 -1.60 13.29
C VAL A 119 -2.84 -0.20 13.51
N ASP A 120 -1.96 0.79 13.66
CA ASP A 120 -2.34 2.19 13.87
C ASP A 120 -2.98 2.73 12.58
N MET A 121 -2.35 2.51 11.42
CA MET A 121 -2.92 2.90 10.12
C MET A 121 -4.28 2.23 9.85
N LYS A 122 -4.40 0.92 10.15
CA LYS A 122 -5.65 0.18 9.99
C LYS A 122 -6.77 0.81 10.81
N TYR A 123 -6.53 1.13 12.07
CA TYR A 123 -7.56 1.71 12.92
C TYR A 123 -7.88 3.16 12.56
N MET A 124 -6.89 3.97 12.18
CA MET A 124 -7.16 5.32 11.65
C MET A 124 -8.06 5.27 10.42
N TYR A 125 -7.81 4.34 9.50
CA TYR A 125 -8.65 4.14 8.32
C TYR A 125 -10.08 3.71 8.69
N MET A 126 -10.21 2.72 9.57
CA MET A 126 -11.53 2.22 9.96
C MET A 126 -12.35 3.30 10.66
N ASP A 127 -11.75 4.04 11.59
CA ASP A 127 -12.39 5.15 12.28
C ASP A 127 -12.77 6.28 11.31
N TYR A 128 -11.89 6.62 10.36
CA TYR A 128 -12.22 7.60 9.33
C TYR A 128 -13.44 7.20 8.50
N ILE A 129 -13.51 5.95 8.02
CA ILE A 129 -14.65 5.49 7.20
C ILE A 129 -15.94 5.36 8.02
N ASP A 130 -15.85 4.90 9.28
CA ASP A 130 -17.01 4.86 10.19
C ASP A 130 -17.63 6.25 10.37
N ASN A 131 -16.80 7.31 10.38
CA ASN A 131 -17.25 8.69 10.55
C ASN A 131 -17.60 9.41 9.22
N ASN A 132 -17.31 8.80 8.07
CA ASN A 132 -17.46 9.39 6.74
C ASN A 132 -18.02 8.35 5.74
N GLU A 133 -19.23 7.86 5.98
CA GLU A 133 -19.85 6.81 5.14
C GLU A 133 -20.00 7.22 3.66
N ASP A 134 -20.08 8.51 3.35
CA ASP A 134 -20.14 9.02 1.97
C ASP A 134 -18.84 8.77 1.19
N GLU A 135 -17.74 8.48 1.89
CA GLU A 135 -16.46 8.09 1.30
C GLU A 135 -16.42 6.62 0.84
N LEU A 136 -17.38 5.77 1.25
CA LEU A 136 -17.37 4.33 0.94
C LEU A 136 -17.28 4.01 -0.56
N GLY A 137 -17.88 4.84 -1.41
CA GLY A 137 -17.84 4.69 -2.86
C GLY A 137 -16.55 5.20 -3.51
N LYS A 138 -15.72 5.95 -2.78
CA LYS A 138 -14.51 6.58 -3.31
C LYS A 138 -13.32 5.62 -3.29
N SER A 139 -12.25 6.03 -3.96
CA SER A 139 -11.02 5.24 -4.05
C SER A 139 -10.32 5.12 -2.71
N PHE A 140 -10.01 3.89 -2.31
CA PHE A 140 -9.23 3.59 -1.11
C PHE A 140 -7.92 4.38 -1.08
N TYR A 141 -7.10 4.23 -2.12
CA TYR A 141 -5.79 4.89 -2.19
C TYR A 141 -5.87 6.41 -2.16
N ARG A 142 -6.87 7.03 -2.79
CA ARG A 142 -7.06 8.49 -2.73
C ARG A 142 -7.54 8.97 -1.36
N THR A 143 -8.23 8.11 -0.62
CA THR A 143 -8.76 8.44 0.71
C THR A 143 -7.66 8.41 1.76
N MET A 144 -6.59 7.63 1.53
CA MET A 144 -5.49 7.51 2.50
C MET A 144 -4.81 8.84 2.84
N TYR A 145 -4.76 9.80 1.92
CA TYR A 145 -4.25 11.14 2.22
C TYR A 145 -5.03 11.80 3.37
N SER A 146 -6.36 11.77 3.31
CA SER A 146 -7.23 12.34 4.35
C SER A 146 -7.19 11.54 5.64
N VAL A 147 -7.11 10.21 5.55
CA VAL A 147 -6.99 9.31 6.70
C VAL A 147 -5.71 9.58 7.49
N LEU A 148 -4.60 9.79 6.79
CA LEU A 148 -3.27 9.95 7.39
C LEU A 148 -2.95 11.40 7.77
N GLN A 149 -3.77 12.37 7.34
CA GLN A 149 -3.55 13.77 7.61
C GLN A 149 -3.29 14.08 9.10
N PRO A 150 -4.05 13.55 10.07
CA PRO A 150 -3.78 13.81 11.50
C PRO A 150 -2.38 13.35 11.94
N TYR A 151 -1.92 12.20 11.45
CA TYR A 151 -0.58 11.69 11.75
C TYR A 151 0.50 12.56 11.09
N CYS A 152 0.29 12.95 9.83
CA CYS A 152 1.21 13.81 9.11
C CYS A 152 1.34 15.20 9.75
N ASP A 153 0.24 15.75 10.26
CA ASP A 153 0.25 17.06 10.93
C ASP A 153 1.00 16.98 12.27
N GLU A 154 0.84 15.90 13.04
CA GLU A 154 1.59 15.67 14.28
C GLU A 154 3.11 15.60 14.04
N MET A 155 3.55 14.93 12.97
CA MET A 155 4.98 14.88 12.62
C MET A 155 5.54 16.23 12.18
N LYS A 156 4.76 17.03 11.45
CA LYS A 156 5.16 18.39 11.09
C LYS A 156 5.33 19.25 12.33
N ASP A 157 4.37 19.22 13.24
CA ASP A 157 4.45 19.97 14.50
C ASP A 157 5.64 19.54 15.36
N ALA A 158 5.98 18.25 15.37
CA ALA A 158 7.17 17.75 16.06
C ALA A 158 8.50 18.18 15.41
N SER A 159 8.50 18.49 14.10
CA SER A 159 9.68 18.96 13.37
C SER A 159 9.89 20.48 13.46
N ILE A 160 8.91 21.23 13.95
CA ILE A 160 9.05 22.66 14.22
C ILE A 160 9.85 22.80 15.52
N ASP A 161 11.15 23.00 15.36
CA ASP A 161 12.04 23.33 16.47
C ASP A 161 11.59 24.68 17.03
N PHE A 162 11.01 24.68 18.24
CA PHE A 162 10.69 25.93 18.94
C PHE A 162 12.02 26.60 19.32
N HIS A 163 12.53 27.44 18.43
CA HIS A 163 13.49 28.45 18.81
C HIS A 163 12.75 29.46 19.68
N LEU A 164 12.68 29.19 20.99
CA LEU A 164 12.56 30.25 21.98
C LEU A 164 13.80 31.13 21.79
N ASP A 165 13.62 32.19 21.01
CA ASP A 165 14.59 33.27 20.90
C ASP A 165 14.66 33.90 22.31
N GLU A 166 15.53 33.37 23.17
CA GLU A 166 15.90 33.92 24.47
C GLU A 166 16.71 35.23 24.28
N ASN A 167 16.19 36.15 23.48
CA ASN A 167 16.68 37.52 23.36
C ASN A 167 15.65 38.48 23.95
N ASP A 168 15.30 38.28 25.22
CA ASP A 168 14.67 39.33 26.04
C ASP A 168 15.72 40.27 26.66
N ASP A 169 16.73 40.64 25.86
CA ASP A 169 17.79 41.59 26.21
C ASP A 169 17.50 43.00 25.66
N ARG A 170 16.21 43.35 25.54
CA ARG A 170 15.77 44.66 25.04
C ARG A 170 14.69 45.32 25.90
N ARG A 171 15.00 45.51 27.18
CA ARG A 171 14.50 46.67 27.95
C ARG A 171 15.62 47.31 28.78
N ARG A 172 16.50 48.05 28.08
CA ARG A 172 17.13 49.24 28.64
C ARG A 172 16.23 50.44 28.38
N THR A 173 15.54 50.90 29.42
CA THR A 173 15.12 52.30 29.61
C THR A 173 15.23 52.60 31.09
#